data_AF-A0A967Q8X6-F1
#
_entry.id   AF-A0A967Q8X6-F1
#
_cell.length_a   1.000
_cell.length_b   1.000
_cell.length_c   1.000
_cell.angle_alpha   90.00
_cell.angle_beta   90.00
_cell.angle_gamma   90.00
#
_symmetry.space_group_name_H-M   'P 1'
#
loop_
_entity.id
_entity.type
_entity.pdbx_description
1 polymer ?
#
loop_
_entity_poly.entity_id
_entity_poly.type
_entity_poly.pdbx_seq_one_letter_code
_entity_poly.pdbx_strand_id
1 'polypeptide(L)' 'AVTERHVVFGCDGSRVYALDAKSGEKFWEVATRGMVGSSPTIADGTVYFGSRDSHFY' A
#
# COMPACT_ATOMS: atom_id res chain seq x y z
N ALA A 1 2.32 -2.34 5.95
CA ALA A 1 1.78 -1.83 7.24
C ALA A 1 0.51 -2.58 7.62
N VAL A 2 0.23 -2.69 8.92
CA VAL A 2 -0.99 -3.33 9.44
C VAL A 2 -1.59 -2.44 10.53
N THR A 3 -2.92 -2.37 10.57
CA THR A 3 -3.72 -1.74 11.63
C THR A 3 -4.81 -2.73 12.07
N GLU A 4 -5.56 -2.39 13.12
CA GLU A 4 -6.73 -3.14 13.56
C GLU A 4 -7.81 -3.35 12.49
N ARG A 5 -7.86 -2.48 11.47
CA ARG A 5 -8.88 -2.52 10.41
C ARG A 5 -8.33 -2.93 9.06
N HIS A 6 -7.08 -2.61 8.76
CA HIS A 6 -6.56 -2.77 7.40
C HIS A 6 -5.16 -3.38 7.38
N VAL A 7 -4.95 -4.25 6.39
CA VAL A 7 -3.64 -4.76 5.98
C VAL A 7 -3.26 -4.09 4.68
N VAL A 8 -2.09 -3.45 4.65
CA VAL A 8 -1.58 -2.72 3.48
C VAL A 8 -0.24 -3.29 3.04
N PHE A 9 -0.17 -3.71 1.78
CA PHE A 9 1.04 -4.28 1.19
C PHE A 9 1.24 -3.83 -0.26
N GLY A 10 2.51 -3.60 -0.60
CA GLY A 10 2.99 -3.55 -1.98
C GLY A 10 3.61 -4.91 -2.29
N CYS A 11 3.22 -5.52 -3.41
CA CYS A 11 3.92 -6.66 -3.98
C CYS A 11 4.72 -6.12 -5.17
N ASP A 12 5.92 -6.65 -5.43
CA ASP A 12 6.98 -6.25 -6.38
C ASP A 12 6.56 -5.78 -7.80
N GLY A 13 5.28 -5.73 -8.11
CA GLY A 13 4.71 -4.94 -9.19
C GLY A 13 4.54 -3.45 -8.87
N SER A 14 3.78 -2.79 -9.75
CA SER A 14 3.49 -1.36 -9.71
C SER A 14 2.16 -1.05 -9.01
N ARG A 15 1.86 -1.74 -7.91
CA ARG A 15 0.58 -1.61 -7.19
C ARG A 15 0.71 -1.76 -5.68
N VAL A 16 -0.11 -1.00 -4.94
CA VAL A 16 -0.34 -1.14 -3.50
C VAL A 16 -1.81 -1.48 -3.26
N TYR A 17 -2.05 -2.41 -2.34
CA TYR A 17 -3.38 -2.85 -1.95
C TYR A 17 -3.62 -2.59 -0.47
N ALA A 18 -4.85 -2.24 -0.14
CA ALA A 18 -5.37 -2.30 1.22
C ALA A 18 -6.53 -3.27 1.28
N LEU A 19 -6.48 -4.18 2.25
CA LEU A 19 -7.54 -5.14 2.53
C LEU A 19 -8.14 -4.87 3.91
N ASP A 20 -9.41 -5.18 4.10
CA ASP A 20 -9.98 -5.33 5.44
C ASP A 20 -9.27 -6.48 6.17
N ALA A 21 -8.85 -6.23 7.40
CA ALA A 21 -8.04 -7.18 8.17
C ALA A 21 -8.82 -8.42 8.62
N LYS A 22 -10.16 -8.37 8.67
CA LYS A 22 -11.01 -9.46 9.13
C LYS A 22 -11.53 -10.31 7.97
N SER A 23 -12.07 -9.66 6.93
CA SER A 23 -12.65 -10.36 5.79
C SER A 23 -11.64 -10.69 4.70
N GLY A 24 -10.51 -9.96 4.65
CA GLY A 24 -9.56 -10.03 3.55
C GLY A 24 -10.08 -9.38 2.25
N GLU A 25 -11.24 -8.74 2.30
CA GLU A 25 -11.81 -8.06 1.13
C GLU A 25 -11.00 -6.83 0.77
N LYS A 26 -10.88 -6.57 -0.54
CA LYS A 26 -10.16 -5.41 -1.04
C LYS A 26 -10.90 -4.12 -0.69
N PHE A 27 -10.25 -3.28 0.09
CA PHE A 27 -10.75 -1.96 0.44
C PHE A 27 -10.40 -0.93 -0.66
N TRP A 28 -9.13 -0.88 -1.08
CA TRP A 28 -8.69 -0.09 -2.24
C TRP A 28 -7.41 -0.64 -2.88
N GLU A 29 -7.09 -0.12 -4.06
CA GLU A 29 -5.81 -0.33 -4.75
C GLU A 29 -5.32 0.96 -5.42
N VAL A 30 -4.00 1.13 -5.48
CA VAL A 30 -3.35 2.22 -6.21
C VAL A 30 -2.33 1.63 -7.17
N ALA A 31 -2.35 2.09 -8.41
CA ALA A 31 -1.34 1.76 -9.41
C ALA A 31 -0.30 2.88 -9.51
N THR A 32 0.97 2.49 -9.49
CA THR A 32 2.14 3.33 -9.75
C THR A 32 2.65 3.08 -11.16
N ARG A 33 3.60 3.90 -11.61
CA ARG A 33 4.27 3.72 -12.91
C ARG A 33 5.56 2.91 -12.81
N GLY A 34 6.03 2.68 -11.58
CA GLY A 34 7.24 1.92 -11.28
C GLY A 34 7.02 0.93 -10.14
N MET A 35 7.98 0.04 -9.94
CA MET A 35 7.96 -0.94 -8.85
C MET A 35 7.87 -0.25 -7.49
N VAL A 36 6.97 -0.72 -6.64
CA VAL A 36 6.92 -0.30 -5.23
C VAL A 36 7.96 -1.10 -4.47
N GLY A 37 9.15 -0.52 -4.31
CA GLY A 37 10.30 -1.18 -3.68
C GLY A 37 10.45 -0.92 -2.18
N SER A 38 9.52 -0.18 -1.58
CA SER A 38 9.56 0.19 -0.16
C SER A 38 8.37 -0.42 0.60
N SER A 39 8.55 -0.66 1.89
CA SER A 39 7.46 -1.10 2.76
C SER A 39 6.49 0.06 3.05
N PRO A 40 5.17 -0.09 2.79
CA PRO A 40 4.21 0.94 3.12
C PRO A 40 4.17 1.22 4.63
N THR A 41 4.06 2.50 4.99
CA THR A 41 3.91 2.98 6.37
C THR A 41 2.57 3.71 6.52
N ILE A 42 1.97 3.66 7.72
CA ILE A 42 0.72 4.37 8.01
C ILE A 42 1.00 5.44 9.07
N ALA A 43 0.64 6.68 8.79
CA ALA A 43 0.66 7.77 9.77
C ALA A 43 -0.61 8.61 9.59
N ASP A 44 -1.31 8.90 10.69
CA ASP A 44 -2.55 9.69 10.74
C ASP A 44 -3.62 9.25 9.72
N GLY A 45 -3.76 7.93 9.53
CA GLY A 45 -4.72 7.34 8.58
C GLY A 45 -4.31 7.43 7.11
N THR A 46 -3.13 7.99 6.81
CA THR A 46 -2.57 8.07 5.46
C THR A 46 -1.51 7.00 5.26
N VAL A 47 -1.51 6.38 4.07
CA VAL A 47 -0.51 5.39 3.68
C VAL A 47 0.57 6.07 2.86
N TYR A 48 1.82 5.82 3.22
CA TYR A 48 3.00 6.35 2.55
C TYR A 48 3.88 5.24 1.97
N PHE A 49 4.34 5.41 0.73
CA PHE A 49 5.28 4.49 0.10
C PHE A 49 6.05 5.15 -1.07
N GLY A 50 7.29 4.73 -1.25
CA GLY A 50 8.13 5.09 -2.38
C GLY A 50 8.02 4.10 -3.55
N SER A 51 7.97 4.65 -4.76
CA SER A 51 7.99 3.91 -6.03
C SER A 51 9.26 4.21 -6.83
N ARG A 52 9.70 3.25 -7.65
CA ARG A 52 10.83 3.42 -8.58
C ARG A 52 10.53 4.30 -9.79
N ASP A 53 9.32 4.86 -9.90
CA ASP A 53 8.97 5.91 -10.88
C ASP A 53 9.36 7.32 -10.42
N SER A 54 10.21 7.43 -9.38
CA SER A 54 10.66 8.70 -8.79
C SER A 54 9.54 9.49 -8.09
N HIS A 55 8.43 8.85 -7.74
CA HIS A 55 7.36 9.47 -6.94
C HIS A 55 7.25 8.82 -5.55
N PHE A 56 6.87 9.66 -4.59
CA PHE A 56 6.41 9.25 -3.27
C PHE A 56 4.89 9.44 -3.22
N TYR A 57 4.21 8.42 -2.71
CA TYR A 57 2.76 8.35 -2.61
C TYR A 57 2.34 8.36 -1.14
#